data_AF-A0A933V8U7-F1
#
_entry.id   AF-A0A933V8U7-F1
#
_cell.length_a   1.000
_cell.length_b   1.000
_cell.length_c   1.000
_cell.angle_alpha   90.00
_cell.angle_beta   90.00
_cell.angle_gamma   90.00
#
_symmetry.space_group_name_H-M   'P 1'
#
loop_
_entity.id
_entity.type
_entity.pdbx_description
1 polymer ?
#
loop_
_entity_poly.entity_id
_entity_poly.type
_entity_poly.pdbx_seq_one_letter_code
_entity_poly.pdbx_strand_id
1 'polypeptide(L)'
;MTFKNKLWLLVGVFAAGFIVSGLFAFSTLNHVKVNGPVYQEIIREKDLLADILPPPEYLVESYLVTLQMAGADKARLAGLADKSRALAKDFEDRHQYWEKELPAGPAKTLLVDKAYKPGKELLDLQQRELLPALQRGDGKAAESVLAQIAGRYEEHRAAIDELVKVALTDASDHEKNAADTVGRESVLSVILSVVFLLLGVGVSLWILRDVMRQLGGDPAYAAEKVRTIAQGDLSTAIETAPGDTASLLAGMQQMQTALHDVIARINEAAVQLGDASQSLATTAQQVADGSSQQSDSASSIAASVEEMTVSINLVNDSAKTAHALADEARQLSIDGAKHVQETVGEMNTIAQSVDSSARVVRQLGEQSQKISGIVGVIREIADQTNLLALNAAIEAARAGEQGRGFAVVADEVRKLAEKTATSTQEIADMIGEIQHGTQTAIKQMAAGSAQVETGVTVAGATGTAMSSIEAGAGKVLVAVDEISTALQEQAVASNQISQGVEKIAQMTEENSAAVNAVSQAAGELQQLASSLKANVGRFRL
;
A
#
# COMPACT_ATOMS: atom_id res chain seq x y z
N MET A 1 36.01 -18.93 -21.21
CA MET A 1 36.39 -20.22 -20.58
C MET A 1 36.03 -20.15 -19.10
N THR A 2 35.28 -21.10 -18.56
CA THR A 2 34.95 -21.12 -17.12
C THR A 2 36.23 -21.30 -16.28
N PHE A 3 36.24 -20.82 -15.04
CA PHE A 3 37.39 -20.97 -14.13
C PHE A 3 37.84 -22.43 -14.03
N LYS A 4 36.88 -23.36 -13.94
CA LYS A 4 37.09 -24.81 -13.98
C LYS A 4 37.91 -25.25 -15.20
N ASN A 5 37.56 -24.79 -16.40
CA ASN A 5 38.25 -25.18 -17.63
C ASN A 5 39.68 -24.62 -17.69
N LYS A 6 39.91 -23.44 -17.09
CA LYS A 6 41.25 -22.86 -16.98
C LYS A 6 42.14 -23.65 -16.01
N LEU A 7 41.58 -24.12 -14.89
CA LEU A 7 42.29 -24.98 -13.95
C LEU A 7 42.67 -26.32 -14.60
N TRP A 8 41.76 -26.93 -15.36
CA TRP A 8 42.04 -28.14 -16.14
C TRP A 8 43.14 -27.93 -17.20
N LEU A 9 43.20 -26.76 -17.82
CA LEU A 9 44.26 -26.41 -18.76
C LEU A 9 45.63 -26.33 -18.05
N LEU A 10 45.69 -25.71 -16.86
CA LEU A 10 46.93 -25.65 -16.07
C LEU A 10 47.40 -27.05 -15.65
N VAL A 11 46.50 -27.89 -15.16
CA VAL A 11 46.78 -29.29 -14.81
C VAL A 11 47.28 -30.05 -16.03
N GLY A 12 46.65 -29.85 -17.19
CA GLY A 12 47.06 -30.47 -18.46
C GLY A 12 48.47 -30.10 -18.89
N VAL A 13 48.88 -28.83 -18.74
CA VAL A 13 50.24 -28.36 -19.09
C VAL A 13 51.30 -29.03 -18.23
N PHE A 14 51.09 -29.09 -16.90
CA PHE A 14 52.05 -29.76 -16.00
C PHE A 14 52.09 -31.27 -16.19
N ALA A 15 50.94 -31.92 -16.38
CA ALA A 15 50.87 -33.36 -16.62
C ALA A 15 51.57 -33.75 -17.93
N ALA A 16 51.37 -32.99 -19.01
CA ALA A 16 52.06 -33.20 -20.28
C ALA A 16 53.57 -33.04 -20.13
N GLY A 17 54.04 -31.99 -19.43
CA GLY A 17 55.46 -31.77 -19.19
C GLY A 17 56.13 -32.90 -18.39
N PHE A 18 55.45 -33.41 -17.37
CA PHE A 18 55.94 -34.52 -16.57
C PHE A 18 56.04 -35.83 -17.38
N ILE A 19 55.02 -36.14 -18.18
CA ILE A 19 55.03 -37.33 -19.04
C ILE A 19 56.15 -37.26 -20.09
N VAL A 20 56.30 -36.12 -20.78
CA VAL A 20 57.32 -35.95 -21.82
C VAL A 20 58.73 -36.05 -21.24
N SER A 21 59.00 -35.38 -20.11
CA SER A 21 60.30 -35.44 -19.43
C SER A 21 60.61 -36.84 -18.91
N GLY A 22 59.62 -37.53 -18.33
CA GLY A 22 59.75 -38.91 -17.85
C GLY A 22 60.03 -39.92 -18.95
N LEU A 23 59.32 -39.83 -20.08
CA LEU A 23 59.56 -40.70 -21.26
C LEU A 23 60.95 -40.48 -21.85
N PHE A 24 61.40 -39.21 -21.91
CA PHE A 24 62.73 -38.86 -22.42
C PHE A 24 63.84 -39.42 -21.51
N ALA A 25 63.74 -39.21 -20.20
CA ALA A 25 64.69 -39.76 -19.22
C ALA A 25 64.73 -41.29 -19.23
N PHE A 26 63.57 -41.95 -19.38
CA PHE A 26 63.48 -43.41 -19.48
C PHE A 26 64.20 -43.94 -20.73
N SER A 27 64.05 -43.26 -21.88
CA SER A 27 64.73 -43.62 -23.13
C SER A 27 66.25 -43.54 -22.99
N THR A 28 66.78 -42.43 -22.45
CA THR A 28 68.22 -42.23 -22.22
C THR A 28 68.80 -43.31 -21.30
N LEU A 29 68.10 -43.60 -20.19
CA LEU A 29 68.56 -44.60 -19.23
C LEU A 29 68.64 -46.00 -19.86
N ASN A 30 67.67 -46.37 -20.70
CA ASN A 30 67.62 -47.68 -21.32
C ASN A 30 68.76 -47.91 -22.33
N HIS A 31 69.30 -46.84 -22.93
CA HIS A 31 70.37 -46.89 -23.91
C HIS A 31 71.77 -47.01 -23.30
N VAL A 32 71.98 -46.50 -22.07
CA VAL A 32 73.30 -46.40 -21.43
C VAL A 32 73.42 -47.23 -20.13
N LYS A 33 72.34 -47.88 -19.68
CA LYS A 33 72.38 -48.76 -18.50
C LYS A 33 73.41 -49.89 -18.63
N VAL A 34 73.80 -50.46 -17.49
CA VAL A 34 74.56 -51.72 -17.42
C VAL A 34 73.75 -52.83 -18.13
N ASN A 35 74.41 -53.61 -19.01
CA ASN A 35 73.81 -54.50 -20.03
C ASN A 35 73.06 -53.81 -21.19
N GLY A 36 73.16 -52.49 -21.31
CA GLY A 36 72.69 -51.74 -22.47
C GLY A 36 73.60 -51.95 -23.70
N PRO A 37 73.16 -51.50 -24.89
CA PRO A 37 73.90 -51.70 -26.15
C PRO A 37 75.36 -51.24 -26.07
N VAL A 38 75.60 -50.06 -25.48
CA VAL A 38 76.93 -49.45 -25.38
C VAL A 38 77.84 -50.21 -24.41
N TYR A 39 77.28 -50.78 -23.33
CA TYR A 39 78.05 -51.57 -22.37
C TYR A 39 78.55 -52.89 -22.96
N GLN A 40 77.75 -53.52 -23.82
CA GLN A 40 78.12 -54.78 -24.49
C GLN A 40 79.28 -54.59 -25.49
N GLU A 41 79.34 -53.44 -26.18
CA GLU A 41 80.45 -53.12 -27.09
C GLU A 41 81.78 -52.97 -26.32
N ILE A 42 81.76 -52.22 -25.21
CA ILE A 42 82.95 -51.98 -24.38
C ILE A 42 83.49 -53.27 -23.75
N ILE A 43 82.63 -54.21 -23.34
CA ILE A 43 83.06 -55.49 -22.77
C ILE A 43 83.72 -56.39 -23.82
N ARG A 44 83.14 -56.50 -25.03
CA ARG A 44 83.65 -57.39 -26.08
C ARG A 44 85.10 -57.08 -26.46
N GLU A 45 85.46 -55.80 -26.51
CA GLU A 45 86.83 -55.36 -26.83
C GLU A 45 87.81 -55.60 -25.68
N LYS A 46 87.33 -55.49 -24.43
CA LYS A 46 88.11 -55.87 -23.25
C LYS A 46 88.37 -57.38 -23.21
N ASP A 47 87.40 -58.21 -23.60
CA ASP A 47 87.55 -59.67 -23.71
C ASP A 47 88.54 -60.04 -24.83
N LEU A 48 88.51 -59.34 -25.98
CA LEU A 48 89.47 -59.54 -27.07
C LEU A 48 90.92 -59.31 -26.62
N LEU A 49 91.18 -58.21 -25.91
CA LEU A 49 92.50 -57.93 -25.35
C LEU A 49 92.93 -58.99 -24.32
N ALA A 50 91.99 -59.51 -23.54
CA ALA A 50 92.24 -60.54 -22.53
C ALA A 50 92.66 -61.89 -23.13
N ASP A 51 92.37 -62.16 -24.41
CA ASP A 51 92.77 -63.40 -25.09
C ASP A 51 94.00 -63.28 -25.99
N ILE A 52 94.37 -62.05 -26.39
CA ILE A 52 95.58 -61.78 -27.16
C ILE A 52 96.83 -61.74 -26.26
N LEU A 53 96.70 -61.24 -25.03
CA LEU A 53 97.82 -61.02 -24.11
C LEU A 53 98.30 -62.27 -23.32
N PRO A 54 97.49 -63.32 -23.11
CA PRO A 54 97.94 -64.69 -22.77
C PRO A 54 98.27 -65.52 -24.03
N PRO A 55 99.01 -66.65 -23.94
CA PRO A 55 99.68 -67.25 -25.10
C PRO A 55 98.90 -68.38 -25.83
N PRO A 56 97.63 -68.21 -26.24
CA PRO A 56 97.12 -68.96 -27.39
C PRO A 56 97.45 -68.23 -28.70
N GLU A 57 97.11 -66.94 -28.81
CA GLU A 57 97.15 -66.19 -30.08
C GLU A 57 98.48 -65.47 -30.34
N TYR A 58 99.27 -65.13 -29.33
CA TYR A 58 100.53 -64.39 -29.53
C TYR A 58 101.73 -65.29 -29.89
N LEU A 59 101.54 -66.62 -29.87
CA LEU A 59 102.52 -67.68 -30.18
C LEU A 59 103.90 -67.60 -29.49
N VAL A 60 104.10 -66.69 -28.53
CA VAL A 60 105.35 -66.54 -27.75
C VAL A 60 105.76 -67.86 -27.13
N GLU A 61 104.82 -68.56 -26.50
CA GLU A 61 105.11 -69.84 -25.86
C GLU A 61 105.43 -70.93 -26.90
N SER A 62 104.75 -70.94 -28.04
CA SER A 62 105.03 -71.88 -29.13
C SER A 62 106.43 -71.68 -29.72
N TYR A 63 106.83 -70.43 -29.94
CA TYR A 63 108.17 -70.09 -30.42
C TYR A 63 109.26 -70.44 -29.39
N LEU A 64 108.99 -70.26 -28.09
CA LEU A 64 109.90 -70.68 -27.04
C LEU A 64 110.11 -72.20 -27.02
N VAL A 65 109.03 -72.98 -27.23
CA VAL A 65 109.10 -74.44 -27.38
C VAL A 65 109.92 -74.83 -28.62
N THR A 66 109.79 -74.11 -29.74
CA THR A 66 110.63 -74.29 -30.93
C THR A 66 112.12 -74.21 -30.62
N LEU A 67 112.54 -73.15 -29.91
CA LEU A 67 113.94 -72.95 -29.54
C LEU A 67 114.44 -74.01 -28.55
N GLN A 68 113.58 -74.45 -27.62
CA GLN A 68 113.92 -75.54 -26.69
C GLN A 68 114.13 -76.87 -27.42
N MET A 69 113.36 -77.16 -28.47
CA MET A 69 113.52 -78.37 -29.27
C MET A 69 114.88 -78.41 -29.99
N ALA A 70 115.37 -77.27 -30.47
CA ALA A 70 116.65 -77.16 -31.17
C ALA A 70 117.86 -77.58 -30.32
N GLY A 71 117.80 -77.34 -29.00
CA GLY A 71 118.85 -77.68 -28.04
C GLY A 71 118.59 -78.96 -27.24
N ALA A 72 117.53 -79.71 -27.53
CA ALA A 72 117.11 -80.87 -26.73
C ALA A 72 117.88 -82.14 -27.09
N ASP A 73 118.11 -82.99 -26.09
CA ASP A 73 118.51 -84.38 -26.34
C ASP A 73 117.31 -85.23 -26.81
N LYS A 74 117.60 -86.44 -27.31
CA LYS A 74 116.53 -87.34 -27.80
C LYS A 74 115.49 -87.70 -26.73
N ALA A 75 115.83 -87.63 -25.45
CA ALA A 75 114.91 -87.94 -24.36
C ALA A 75 113.90 -86.81 -24.11
N ARG A 76 114.31 -85.54 -24.22
CA ARG A 76 113.43 -84.36 -24.04
C ARG A 76 112.61 -84.00 -25.27
N LEU A 77 113.06 -84.36 -26.46
CA LEU A 77 112.41 -83.96 -27.72
C LEU A 77 110.94 -84.45 -27.80
N ALA A 78 110.63 -85.65 -27.28
CA ALA A 78 109.27 -86.19 -27.32
C ALA A 78 108.27 -85.35 -26.51
N GLY A 79 108.63 -84.92 -25.29
CA GLY A 79 107.75 -84.11 -24.45
C GLY A 79 107.54 -82.68 -25.00
N LEU A 80 108.58 -82.11 -25.62
CA LEU A 80 108.47 -80.80 -26.28
C LEU A 80 107.60 -80.88 -27.55
N ALA A 81 107.66 -82.00 -28.29
CA ALA A 81 106.80 -82.25 -29.43
C ALA A 81 105.31 -82.31 -29.03
N ASP A 82 105.00 -82.96 -27.90
CA ASP A 82 103.63 -82.99 -27.36
C ASP A 82 103.15 -81.60 -26.96
N LYS A 83 104.00 -80.81 -26.29
CA LYS A 83 103.67 -79.44 -25.90
C LYS A 83 103.44 -78.53 -27.12
N SER A 84 104.28 -78.64 -28.15
CA SER A 84 104.11 -77.92 -29.41
C SER A 84 102.78 -78.26 -30.09
N ARG A 85 102.37 -79.53 -30.09
CA ARG A 85 101.07 -79.94 -30.65
C ARG A 85 99.88 -79.36 -29.86
N ALA A 86 99.97 -79.32 -28.53
CA ALA A 86 98.92 -78.73 -27.69
C ALA A 86 98.76 -77.23 -27.97
N LEU A 87 99.87 -76.48 -28.00
CA LEU A 87 99.85 -75.05 -28.31
C LEU A 87 99.33 -74.74 -29.72
N ALA A 88 99.68 -75.58 -30.70
CA ALA A 88 99.14 -75.45 -32.05
C ALA A 88 97.61 -75.64 -32.09
N LYS A 89 97.07 -76.55 -31.27
CA LYS A 89 95.63 -76.77 -31.15
C LYS A 89 94.94 -75.58 -30.47
N ASP A 90 95.51 -75.04 -29.40
CA ASP A 90 94.92 -73.89 -28.69
C ASP A 90 94.88 -72.63 -29.58
N PHE A 91 95.92 -72.40 -30.39
CA PHE A 91 95.94 -71.34 -31.39
C PHE A 91 94.80 -71.50 -32.41
N GLU A 92 94.60 -72.71 -32.94
CA GLU A 92 93.54 -72.98 -33.92
C GLU A 92 92.13 -72.83 -33.32
N ASP A 93 91.92 -73.34 -32.10
CA ASP A 93 90.63 -73.25 -31.40
C ASP A 93 90.27 -71.78 -31.09
N ARG A 94 91.25 -70.96 -30.67
CA ARG A 94 91.03 -69.53 -30.39
C ARG A 94 90.81 -68.71 -31.65
N HIS A 95 91.51 -69.04 -32.73
CA HIS A 95 91.31 -68.38 -34.00
C HIS A 95 89.87 -68.60 -34.51
N GLN A 96 89.36 -69.83 -34.45
CA GLN A 96 87.99 -70.15 -34.86
C GLN A 96 86.91 -69.45 -34.02
N TYR A 97 87.15 -69.26 -32.73
CA TYR A 97 86.25 -68.48 -31.87
C TYR A 97 86.20 -67.03 -32.33
N TRP A 98 87.38 -66.42 -32.49
CA TRP A 98 87.49 -65.01 -32.85
C TRP A 98 87.05 -64.71 -34.29
N GLU A 99 87.22 -65.65 -35.22
CA GLU A 99 86.66 -65.54 -36.56
C GLU A 99 85.13 -65.38 -36.54
N LYS A 100 84.44 -65.99 -35.57
CA LYS A 100 82.97 -65.89 -35.43
C LYS A 100 82.54 -64.65 -34.66
N GLU A 101 83.18 -64.36 -33.52
CA GLU A 101 82.71 -63.34 -32.58
C GLU A 101 83.14 -61.92 -32.96
N LEU A 102 84.25 -61.73 -33.67
CA LEU A 102 84.66 -60.40 -34.10
C LEU A 102 83.75 -59.86 -35.22
N PRO A 103 83.22 -58.63 -35.08
CA PRO A 103 82.55 -57.94 -36.18
C PRO A 103 83.54 -57.60 -37.30
N ALA A 104 83.03 -57.38 -38.51
CA ALA A 104 83.88 -56.96 -39.63
C ALA A 104 84.58 -55.63 -39.31
N GLY A 105 85.90 -55.60 -39.41
CA GLY A 105 86.69 -54.41 -39.07
C GLY A 105 88.20 -54.66 -39.07
N PRO A 106 89.00 -53.63 -38.76
CA PRO A 106 90.45 -53.72 -38.74
C PRO A 106 90.96 -54.79 -37.78
N ALA A 107 90.35 -54.91 -36.58
CA ALA A 107 90.71 -55.94 -35.59
C ALA A 107 90.49 -57.38 -36.13
N LYS A 108 89.35 -57.64 -36.76
CA LYS A 108 89.08 -58.95 -37.39
C LYS A 108 90.08 -59.26 -38.49
N THR A 109 90.35 -58.30 -39.36
CA THR A 109 91.29 -58.45 -40.48
C THR A 109 92.71 -58.74 -39.97
N LEU A 110 93.12 -58.05 -38.90
CA LEU A 110 94.44 -58.24 -38.29
C LEU A 110 94.59 -59.63 -37.66
N LEU A 111 93.60 -60.07 -36.89
CA LEU A 111 93.66 -61.37 -36.21
C LEU A 111 93.48 -62.54 -37.17
N VAL A 112 92.43 -62.49 -37.99
CA VAL A 112 92.00 -63.63 -38.81
C VAL A 112 92.84 -63.78 -40.08
N ASP A 113 93.31 -62.68 -40.67
CA ASP A 113 94.09 -62.76 -41.91
C ASP A 113 95.60 -62.59 -41.65
N LYS A 114 95.99 -61.44 -41.10
CA LYS A 114 97.41 -61.05 -41.03
C LYS A 114 98.21 -61.78 -39.97
N ALA A 115 97.63 -62.03 -38.80
CA ALA A 115 98.30 -62.77 -37.72
C ALA A 115 98.21 -64.28 -37.93
N TYR A 116 97.04 -64.78 -38.35
CA TYR A 116 96.80 -66.21 -38.46
C TYR A 116 97.73 -66.90 -39.46
N LYS A 117 97.87 -66.38 -40.69
CA LYS A 117 98.65 -67.01 -41.75
C LYS A 117 100.12 -67.27 -41.36
N PRO A 118 100.92 -66.27 -40.94
CA PRO A 118 102.30 -66.52 -40.50
C PRO A 118 102.35 -67.37 -39.23
N GLY A 119 101.38 -67.25 -38.32
CA GLY A 119 101.30 -68.10 -37.13
C GLY A 119 101.08 -69.58 -37.46
N LYS A 120 100.19 -69.88 -38.41
CA LYS A 120 99.94 -71.23 -38.92
C LYS A 120 101.15 -71.80 -39.64
N GLU A 121 101.77 -71.02 -40.53
CA GLU A 121 102.99 -71.41 -41.25
C GLU A 121 104.14 -71.72 -40.28
N LEU A 122 104.28 -70.94 -39.21
CA LEU A 122 105.24 -71.21 -38.12
C LEU A 122 104.98 -72.58 -37.47
N LEU A 123 103.74 -72.86 -37.09
CA LEU A 123 103.37 -74.12 -36.43
C LEU A 123 103.52 -75.32 -37.38
N ASP A 124 103.18 -75.15 -38.66
CA ASP A 124 103.37 -76.17 -39.69
C ASP A 124 104.87 -76.48 -39.93
N LEU A 125 105.73 -75.46 -40.01
CA LEU A 125 107.19 -75.62 -40.12
C LEU A 125 107.75 -76.35 -38.90
N GLN A 126 107.27 -76.00 -37.70
CA GLN A 126 107.65 -76.66 -36.44
C GLN A 126 107.34 -78.17 -36.48
N GLN A 127 106.14 -78.54 -36.98
CA GLN A 127 105.68 -79.93 -36.97
C GLN A 127 106.18 -80.78 -38.14
N ARG A 128 106.21 -80.22 -39.36
CA ARG A 128 106.46 -80.98 -40.59
C ARG A 128 107.92 -81.04 -40.98
N GLU A 129 108.70 -80.05 -40.56
CA GLU A 129 110.09 -79.92 -41.01
C GLU A 129 111.06 -79.96 -39.84
N LEU A 130 110.86 -79.14 -38.81
CA LEU A 130 111.79 -79.04 -37.69
C LEU A 130 111.83 -80.33 -36.87
N LEU A 131 110.67 -80.83 -36.44
CA LEU A 131 110.60 -82.06 -35.63
C LEU A 131 111.24 -83.27 -36.34
N PRO A 132 110.92 -83.57 -37.62
CA PRO A 132 111.60 -84.65 -38.35
C PRO A 132 113.10 -84.42 -38.56
N ALA A 133 113.54 -83.17 -38.80
CA ALA A 133 114.96 -82.85 -38.93
C ALA A 133 115.74 -83.13 -37.64
N LEU A 134 115.19 -82.70 -36.49
CA LEU A 134 115.77 -82.95 -35.17
C LEU A 134 115.78 -84.45 -34.82
N GLN A 135 114.73 -85.20 -35.16
CA GLN A 135 114.67 -86.64 -34.93
C GLN A 135 115.71 -87.43 -35.74
N ARG A 136 115.97 -87.01 -36.99
CA ARG A 136 117.00 -87.59 -37.86
C ARG A 136 118.42 -87.16 -37.50
N GLY A 137 118.58 -86.18 -36.60
CA GLY A 137 119.87 -85.61 -36.21
C GLY A 137 120.49 -84.72 -37.30
N ASP A 138 119.69 -84.22 -38.23
CA ASP A 138 120.14 -83.36 -39.33
C ASP A 138 120.19 -81.89 -38.88
N GLY A 139 121.31 -81.53 -38.23
CA GLY A 139 121.49 -80.21 -37.64
C GLY A 139 121.43 -79.05 -38.65
N LYS A 140 121.90 -79.26 -39.90
CA LYS A 140 121.86 -78.22 -40.93
C LYS A 140 120.43 -77.96 -41.42
N ALA A 141 119.64 -79.02 -41.61
CA ALA A 141 118.23 -78.87 -41.96
C ALA A 141 117.45 -78.19 -40.82
N ALA A 142 117.70 -78.58 -39.57
CA ALA A 142 117.05 -77.96 -38.41
C ALA A 142 117.37 -76.46 -38.29
N GLU A 143 118.63 -76.06 -38.49
CA GLU A 143 119.05 -74.65 -38.42
C GLU A 143 118.39 -73.79 -39.52
N SER A 144 118.27 -74.32 -40.75
CA SER A 144 117.57 -73.63 -41.84
C SER A 144 116.07 -73.43 -41.55
N VAL A 145 115.41 -74.46 -40.99
CA VAL A 145 113.98 -74.38 -40.63
C VAL A 145 113.77 -73.44 -39.45
N LEU A 146 114.68 -73.42 -38.47
CA LEU A 146 114.62 -72.46 -37.35
C LEU A 146 114.68 -71.00 -37.82
N ALA A 147 115.54 -70.70 -38.80
CA ALA A 147 115.59 -69.36 -39.39
C ALA A 147 114.27 -68.98 -40.09
N GLN A 148 113.62 -69.93 -40.76
CA GLN A 148 112.30 -69.71 -41.37
C GLN A 148 111.21 -69.51 -40.32
N ILE A 149 111.21 -70.31 -39.24
CA ILE A 149 110.28 -70.15 -38.11
C ILE A 149 110.46 -68.78 -37.45
N ALA A 150 111.70 -68.33 -37.24
CA ALA A 150 111.97 -67.00 -36.68
C ALA A 150 111.37 -65.88 -37.55
N GLY A 151 111.48 -65.98 -38.88
CA GLY A 151 110.86 -65.01 -39.79
C GLY A 151 109.33 -64.98 -39.69
N ARG A 152 108.69 -66.15 -39.64
CA ARG A 152 107.23 -66.24 -39.48
C ARG A 152 106.73 -65.78 -38.12
N TYR A 153 107.52 -66.00 -37.08
CA TYR A 153 107.21 -65.50 -35.74
C TYR A 153 107.17 -63.98 -35.71
N GLU A 154 108.17 -63.31 -36.29
CA GLU A 154 108.20 -61.84 -36.34
C GLU A 154 107.06 -61.26 -37.20
N GLU A 155 106.70 -61.90 -38.31
CA GLU A 155 105.51 -61.51 -39.12
C GLU A 155 104.21 -61.62 -38.30
N HIS A 156 104.02 -62.74 -37.61
CA HIS A 156 102.85 -62.97 -36.75
C HIS A 156 102.80 -61.97 -35.59
N ARG A 157 103.92 -61.79 -34.90
CA ARG A 157 104.06 -60.86 -33.78
C ARG A 157 103.73 -59.42 -34.18
N ALA A 158 104.23 -58.97 -35.32
CA ALA A 158 103.94 -57.62 -35.82
C ALA A 158 102.44 -57.40 -36.06
N ALA A 159 101.73 -58.40 -36.58
CA ALA A 159 100.29 -58.33 -36.79
C ALA A 159 99.50 -58.31 -35.46
N ILE A 160 99.94 -59.08 -34.46
CA ILE A 160 99.31 -59.05 -33.13
C ILE A 160 99.59 -57.72 -32.40
N ASP A 161 100.80 -57.17 -32.48
CA ASP A 161 101.11 -55.86 -31.87
C ASP A 161 100.25 -54.73 -32.47
N GLU A 162 99.95 -54.80 -33.77
CA GLU A 162 99.03 -53.88 -34.45
C GLU A 162 97.57 -54.10 -34.00
N LEU A 163 97.14 -55.36 -33.85
CA LEU A 163 95.81 -55.71 -33.34
C LEU A 163 95.56 -55.16 -31.93
N VAL A 164 96.53 -55.27 -31.03
CA VAL A 164 96.42 -54.75 -29.65
C VAL A 164 96.20 -53.23 -29.67
N LYS A 165 96.89 -52.49 -30.56
CA LYS A 165 96.69 -51.04 -30.69
C LYS A 165 95.29 -50.69 -31.18
N VAL A 166 94.76 -51.44 -32.14
CA VAL A 166 93.39 -51.21 -32.66
C VAL A 166 92.36 -51.48 -31.57
N ALA A 167 92.45 -52.64 -30.91
CA ALA A 167 91.50 -53.03 -29.87
C ALA A 167 91.52 -52.08 -28.65
N LEU A 168 92.68 -51.53 -28.28
CA LEU A 168 92.79 -50.49 -27.25
C LEU A 168 92.18 -49.14 -27.69
N THR A 169 92.24 -48.82 -28.98
CA THR A 169 91.71 -47.55 -29.51
C THR A 169 90.19 -47.60 -29.57
N ASP A 170 89.63 -48.67 -30.12
CA ASP A 170 88.19 -48.86 -30.24
C ASP A 170 87.51 -48.83 -28.85
N ALA A 171 88.10 -49.51 -27.86
CA ALA A 171 87.56 -49.55 -26.48
C ALA A 171 87.49 -48.17 -25.83
N SER A 172 88.47 -47.31 -26.11
CA SER A 172 88.52 -45.93 -25.62
C SER A 172 87.47 -45.04 -26.31
N ASP A 173 87.28 -45.20 -27.63
CA ASP A 173 86.33 -44.42 -28.41
C ASP A 173 84.86 -44.77 -28.04
N HIS A 174 84.56 -46.04 -27.79
CA HIS A 174 83.25 -46.46 -27.29
C HIS A 174 82.95 -45.92 -25.87
N GLU A 175 83.94 -45.89 -24.96
CA GLU A 175 83.77 -45.26 -23.64
C GLU A 175 83.50 -43.75 -23.73
N LYS A 176 84.17 -43.04 -24.65
CA LYS A 176 83.97 -41.59 -24.84
C LYS A 176 82.62 -41.26 -25.46
N ASN A 177 82.20 -41.99 -26.49
CA ASN A 177 80.90 -41.80 -27.15
C ASN A 177 79.72 -42.08 -26.19
N ALA A 178 79.88 -43.02 -25.26
CA ALA A 178 78.92 -43.28 -24.20
C ALA A 178 78.71 -42.04 -23.30
N ALA A 179 79.81 -41.41 -22.88
CA ALA A 179 79.79 -40.24 -22.01
C ALA A 179 79.14 -39.02 -22.70
N ASP A 180 79.47 -38.77 -23.97
CA ASP A 180 78.91 -37.65 -24.73
C ASP A 180 77.39 -37.82 -24.99
N THR A 181 76.93 -39.05 -25.23
CA THR A 181 75.50 -39.34 -25.42
C THR A 181 74.69 -39.06 -24.15
N VAL A 182 75.20 -39.43 -22.97
CA VAL A 182 74.58 -39.11 -21.67
C VAL A 182 74.53 -37.60 -21.44
N GLY A 183 75.61 -36.88 -21.77
CA GLY A 183 75.70 -35.43 -21.61
C GLY A 183 74.65 -34.69 -22.46
N ARG A 184 74.56 -35.02 -23.75
CA ARG A 184 73.63 -34.36 -24.68
C ARG A 184 72.17 -34.58 -24.31
N GLU A 185 71.80 -35.81 -23.98
CA GLU A 185 70.40 -36.12 -23.64
C GLU A 185 70.00 -35.55 -22.28
N SER A 186 70.90 -35.54 -21.30
CA SER A 186 70.63 -34.90 -20.00
C SER A 186 70.33 -33.40 -20.12
N VAL A 187 71.04 -32.67 -20.98
CA VAL A 187 70.81 -31.23 -21.21
C VAL A 187 69.45 -30.96 -21.88
N LEU A 188 69.07 -31.77 -22.88
CA LEU A 188 67.78 -31.63 -23.55
C LEU A 188 66.60 -31.86 -22.59
N SER A 189 66.71 -32.83 -21.69
CA SER A 189 65.69 -33.10 -20.66
C SER A 189 65.46 -31.92 -19.71
N VAL A 190 66.55 -31.24 -19.31
CA VAL A 190 66.48 -30.03 -18.47
C VAL A 190 65.79 -28.88 -19.19
N ILE A 191 66.13 -28.63 -20.47
CA ILE A 191 65.51 -27.56 -21.26
C ILE A 191 63.99 -27.78 -21.39
N LEU A 192 63.56 -29.00 -21.74
CA LEU A 192 62.15 -29.37 -21.83
C LEU A 192 61.42 -29.10 -20.51
N SER A 193 62.02 -29.48 -19.38
CA SER A 193 61.44 -29.26 -18.05
C SER A 193 61.27 -27.77 -17.71
N VAL A 194 62.24 -26.92 -18.09
CA VAL A 194 62.15 -25.46 -17.89
C VAL A 194 61.06 -24.81 -18.75
N VAL A 195 60.91 -25.24 -20.02
CA VAL A 195 59.87 -24.70 -20.91
C VAL A 195 58.46 -24.97 -20.36
N PHE A 196 58.20 -26.20 -19.89
CA PHE A 196 56.91 -26.53 -19.28
C PHE A 196 56.65 -25.78 -17.97
N LEU A 197 57.70 -25.51 -17.18
CA LEU A 197 57.58 -24.68 -15.97
C LEU A 197 57.17 -23.24 -16.33
N LEU A 198 57.83 -22.62 -17.31
CA LEU A 198 57.52 -21.26 -17.74
C LEU A 198 56.11 -21.14 -18.34
N LEU A 199 55.68 -22.13 -19.13
CA LEU A 199 54.30 -22.22 -19.63
C LEU A 199 53.29 -22.32 -18.47
N GLY A 200 53.57 -23.16 -17.48
CA GLY A 200 52.73 -23.29 -16.28
C GLY A 200 52.61 -21.98 -15.50
N VAL A 201 53.72 -21.26 -15.31
CA VAL A 201 53.73 -19.93 -14.67
C VAL A 201 52.94 -18.92 -15.49
N GLY A 202 53.13 -18.88 -16.82
CA GLY A 202 52.41 -17.96 -17.71
C GLY A 202 50.90 -18.18 -17.68
N VAL A 203 50.45 -19.45 -17.75
CA VAL A 203 49.03 -19.81 -17.63
C VAL A 203 48.50 -19.44 -16.25
N SER A 204 49.25 -19.68 -15.18
CA SER A 204 48.85 -19.32 -13.81
C SER A 204 48.64 -17.81 -13.64
N LEU A 205 49.58 -16.99 -14.15
CA LEU A 205 49.47 -15.53 -14.12
C LEU A 205 48.30 -15.02 -14.96
N TRP A 206 48.02 -15.64 -16.10
CA TRP A 206 46.86 -15.31 -16.93
C TRP A 206 45.54 -15.62 -16.21
N ILE A 207 45.44 -16.76 -15.53
CA ILE A 207 44.26 -17.11 -14.72
C ILE A 207 44.08 -16.11 -13.58
N LEU A 208 45.14 -15.81 -12.84
CA LEU A 208 45.09 -14.88 -11.71
C LEU A 208 44.62 -13.49 -12.16
N ARG A 209 45.17 -12.98 -13.27
CA ARG A 209 44.80 -11.67 -13.82
C ARG A 209 43.34 -11.63 -14.28
N ASP A 210 42.85 -12.69 -14.91
CA ASP A 210 41.45 -12.74 -15.36
C ASP A 210 40.47 -12.85 -14.20
N VAL A 211 40.78 -13.64 -13.16
CA VAL A 211 39.96 -13.76 -11.95
C VAL A 211 39.92 -12.45 -11.17
N MET A 212 41.07 -11.82 -10.96
CA MET A 212 41.16 -10.50 -10.31
C MET A 212 40.35 -9.44 -11.08
N ARG A 213 40.36 -9.50 -12.43
CA ARG A 213 39.55 -8.59 -13.26
C ARG A 213 38.05 -8.86 -13.14
N GLN A 214 37.63 -10.11 -13.06
CA GLN A 214 36.20 -10.47 -12.89
C GLN A 214 35.69 -10.13 -11.48
N LEU A 215 36.53 -10.28 -10.46
CA LEU A 215 36.21 -9.88 -9.09
C LEU A 215 36.21 -8.35 -8.93
N GLY A 216 37.04 -7.65 -9.69
CA GLY A 216 37.20 -6.18 -9.62
C GLY A 216 38.17 -5.73 -8.53
N GLY A 217 38.76 -6.67 -7.78
CA GLY A 217 39.61 -6.39 -6.63
C GLY A 217 39.95 -7.65 -5.84
N ASP A 218 40.36 -7.46 -4.59
CA ASP A 218 40.72 -8.53 -3.66
C ASP A 218 39.48 -9.37 -3.27
N PRO A 219 39.50 -10.72 -3.46
CA PRO A 219 38.43 -11.59 -2.98
C PRO A 219 38.13 -11.45 -1.49
N ALA A 220 39.14 -11.17 -0.65
CA ALA A 220 38.94 -10.98 0.79
C ALA A 220 38.12 -9.72 1.08
N TYR A 221 38.37 -8.63 0.35
CA TYR A 221 37.60 -7.38 0.44
C TYR A 221 36.14 -7.59 0.00
N ALA A 222 35.92 -8.31 -1.10
CA ALA A 222 34.58 -8.65 -1.55
C ALA A 222 33.82 -9.48 -0.48
N ALA A 223 34.48 -10.47 0.12
CA ALA A 223 33.89 -11.29 1.18
C ALA A 223 33.56 -10.46 2.44
N GLU A 224 34.42 -9.53 2.83
CA GLU A 224 34.19 -8.59 3.92
C GLU A 224 32.95 -7.72 3.64
N LYS A 225 32.88 -7.08 2.47
CA LYS A 225 31.76 -6.20 2.11
C LYS A 225 30.42 -6.93 2.00
N VAL A 226 30.41 -8.17 1.50
CA VAL A 226 29.20 -9.01 1.55
C VAL A 226 28.76 -9.24 2.99
N ARG A 227 29.71 -9.52 3.92
CA ARG A 227 29.39 -9.73 5.34
C ARG A 227 28.84 -8.47 6.00
N THR A 228 29.40 -7.29 5.69
CA THR A 228 28.89 -6.00 6.16
C THR A 228 27.45 -5.76 5.70
N ILE A 229 27.16 -5.98 4.41
CA ILE A 229 25.79 -5.89 3.86
C ILE A 229 24.85 -6.90 4.53
N ALA A 230 25.30 -8.14 4.71
CA ALA A 230 24.49 -9.19 5.35
C ALA A 230 24.19 -8.91 6.83
N GLN A 231 25.02 -8.12 7.50
CA GLN A 231 24.78 -7.62 8.86
C GLN A 231 23.85 -6.40 8.90
N GLY A 232 23.42 -5.91 7.73
CA GLY A 232 22.52 -4.77 7.58
C GLY A 232 23.23 -3.43 7.48
N ASP A 233 24.57 -3.39 7.40
CA ASP A 233 25.30 -2.14 7.22
C ASP A 233 25.49 -1.81 5.74
N LEU A 234 24.71 -0.84 5.28
CA LEU A 234 24.71 -0.29 3.93
C LEU A 234 25.46 1.06 3.87
N SER A 235 25.91 1.59 5.01
CA SER A 235 26.55 2.91 5.11
C SER A 235 27.98 2.95 4.55
N THR A 236 28.64 1.81 4.45
CA THR A 236 30.03 1.74 3.98
C THR A 236 30.09 1.55 2.48
N ALA A 237 30.56 2.56 1.74
CA ALA A 237 30.73 2.45 0.30
C ALA A 237 31.63 1.26 -0.09
N ILE A 238 31.26 0.57 -1.16
CA ILE A 238 32.12 -0.42 -1.83
C ILE A 238 33.01 0.34 -2.80
N GLU A 239 34.32 0.25 -2.59
CA GLU A 239 35.32 0.83 -3.48
C GLU A 239 35.51 -0.09 -4.69
N THR A 240 35.41 0.51 -5.87
CA THR A 240 35.58 -0.17 -7.17
C THR A 240 36.69 0.51 -7.96
N ALA A 241 37.31 -0.23 -8.89
CA ALA A 241 38.28 0.38 -9.78
C ALA A 241 37.61 1.45 -10.66
N PRO A 242 38.31 2.55 -11.01
CA PRO A 242 37.73 3.61 -11.84
C PRO A 242 37.19 3.08 -13.18
N GLY A 243 35.89 3.30 -13.43
CA GLY A 243 35.21 2.85 -14.65
C GLY A 243 34.77 1.38 -14.67
N ASP A 244 34.93 0.66 -13.56
CA ASP A 244 34.47 -0.73 -13.44
C ASP A 244 32.96 -0.80 -13.22
N THR A 245 32.27 -1.48 -14.14
CA THR A 245 30.81 -1.64 -14.15
C THR A 245 30.37 -3.09 -14.28
N ALA A 246 31.31 -4.02 -14.47
CA ALA A 246 31.02 -5.40 -14.85
C ALA A 246 31.59 -6.42 -13.86
N SER A 247 32.47 -6.00 -12.94
CA SER A 247 33.00 -6.90 -11.92
C SER A 247 31.96 -7.25 -10.85
N LEU A 248 32.27 -8.27 -10.06
CA LEU A 248 31.49 -8.64 -8.89
C LEU A 248 31.37 -7.47 -7.91
N LEU A 249 32.45 -6.72 -7.63
CA LEU A 249 32.42 -5.57 -6.73
C LEU A 249 31.52 -4.46 -7.26
N ALA A 250 31.54 -4.17 -8.57
CA ALA A 250 30.63 -3.20 -9.19
C ALA A 250 29.16 -3.65 -9.08
N GLY A 251 28.88 -4.93 -9.31
CA GLY A 251 27.53 -5.50 -9.09
C GLY A 251 27.08 -5.43 -7.63
N MET A 252 27.99 -5.68 -6.67
CA MET A 252 27.71 -5.56 -5.25
C MET A 252 27.44 -4.10 -4.84
N GLN A 253 28.19 -3.14 -5.39
CA GLN A 253 27.96 -1.71 -5.18
C GLN A 253 26.55 -1.30 -5.66
N GLN A 254 26.17 -1.70 -6.87
CA GLN A 254 24.82 -1.44 -7.40
C GLN A 254 23.73 -2.07 -6.52
N MET A 255 23.94 -3.32 -6.07
CA MET A 255 23.03 -4.00 -5.15
C MET A 255 22.92 -3.27 -3.81
N GLN A 256 24.04 -2.81 -3.24
CA GLN A 256 24.06 -2.03 -1.99
C GLN A 256 23.27 -0.74 -2.15
N THR A 257 23.50 0.03 -3.22
CA THR A 257 22.78 1.27 -3.49
C THR A 257 21.28 1.02 -3.66
N ALA A 258 20.89 -0.03 -4.41
CA ALA A 258 19.48 -0.38 -4.58
C ALA A 258 18.81 -0.79 -3.25
N LEU A 259 19.52 -1.57 -2.41
CA LEU A 259 19.03 -1.93 -1.07
C LEU A 259 18.92 -0.69 -0.17
N HIS A 260 19.92 0.20 -0.18
CA HIS A 260 19.90 1.44 0.58
C HIS A 260 18.67 2.28 0.21
N ASP A 261 18.41 2.48 -1.08
CA ASP A 261 17.27 3.26 -1.57
C ASP A 261 15.92 2.63 -1.18
N VAL A 262 15.79 1.30 -1.26
CA VAL A 262 14.57 0.59 -0.85
C VAL A 262 14.33 0.75 0.66
N ILE A 263 15.36 0.54 1.49
CA ILE A 263 15.28 0.68 2.95
C ILE A 263 14.96 2.14 3.33
N ALA A 264 15.57 3.13 2.67
CA ALA A 264 15.27 4.55 2.87
C ALA A 264 13.81 4.88 2.54
N ARG A 265 13.29 4.41 1.39
CA ARG A 265 11.89 4.61 0.99
C ARG A 265 10.90 3.93 1.93
N ILE A 266 11.21 2.74 2.45
CA ILE A 266 10.36 2.06 3.43
C ILE A 266 10.35 2.84 4.76
N ASN A 267 11.50 3.39 5.18
CA ASN A 267 11.56 4.23 6.38
C ASN A 267 10.67 5.48 6.23
N GLU A 268 10.79 6.18 5.10
CA GLU A 268 9.96 7.34 4.79
C GLU A 268 8.46 6.99 4.75
N ALA A 269 8.10 5.91 4.06
CA ALA A 269 6.71 5.43 4.01
C ALA A 269 6.17 5.04 5.39
N ALA A 270 6.99 4.46 6.27
CA ALA A 270 6.61 4.14 7.64
C ALA A 270 6.37 5.40 8.48
N VAL A 271 7.18 6.45 8.30
CA VAL A 271 6.97 7.76 8.95
C VAL A 271 5.66 8.39 8.46
N GLN A 272 5.45 8.46 7.14
CA GLN A 272 4.23 9.01 6.55
C GLN A 272 2.98 8.23 7.00
N LEU A 273 3.06 6.91 7.10
CA LEU A 273 1.97 6.07 7.60
C LEU A 273 1.65 6.37 9.07
N GLY A 274 2.67 6.58 9.91
CA GLY A 274 2.47 6.99 11.30
C GLY A 274 1.78 8.35 11.41
N ASP A 275 2.25 9.35 10.68
CA ASP A 275 1.66 10.69 10.69
C ASP A 275 0.20 10.70 10.18
N ALA A 276 -0.08 9.92 9.14
CA ALA A 276 -1.43 9.73 8.62
C ALA A 276 -2.35 9.03 9.63
N SER A 277 -1.84 8.03 10.34
CA SER A 277 -2.58 7.32 11.39
C SER A 277 -2.90 8.22 12.57
N GLN A 278 -1.93 9.04 13.02
CA GLN A 278 -2.15 10.03 14.07
C GLN A 278 -3.19 11.09 13.65
N SER A 279 -3.14 11.53 12.39
CA SER A 279 -4.13 12.46 11.83
C SER A 279 -5.53 11.83 11.83
N LEU A 280 -5.63 10.56 11.42
CA LEU A 280 -6.88 9.80 11.41
C LEU A 280 -7.47 9.65 12.82
N ALA A 281 -6.65 9.34 13.82
CA ALA A 281 -7.07 9.27 15.22
C ALA A 281 -7.59 10.63 15.74
N THR A 282 -6.91 11.72 15.36
CA THR A 282 -7.32 13.08 15.74
C THR A 282 -8.66 13.45 15.10
N THR A 283 -8.85 13.16 13.80
CA THR A 283 -10.11 13.38 13.11
C THR A 283 -11.23 12.51 13.69
N ALA A 284 -10.94 11.25 14.04
CA ALA A 284 -11.90 10.37 14.70
C ALA A 284 -12.37 10.98 16.04
N GLN A 285 -11.45 11.50 16.85
CA GLN A 285 -11.80 12.17 18.10
C GLN A 285 -12.68 13.41 17.87
N GLN A 286 -12.35 14.24 16.88
CA GLN A 286 -13.17 15.42 16.53
C GLN A 286 -14.59 15.03 16.11
N VAL A 287 -14.75 13.95 15.35
CA VAL A 287 -16.06 13.42 14.97
C VAL A 287 -16.80 12.85 16.18
N ALA A 288 -16.10 12.22 17.14
CA ALA A 288 -16.67 11.76 18.41
C ALA A 288 -17.24 12.93 19.21
N ASP A 289 -16.45 13.98 19.41
CA ASP A 289 -16.85 15.17 20.16
C ASP A 289 -18.03 15.88 19.48
N GLY A 290 -17.98 16.01 18.15
CA GLY A 290 -19.07 16.55 17.35
C GLY A 290 -20.36 15.73 17.45
N SER A 291 -20.23 14.40 17.45
CA SER A 291 -21.36 13.48 17.63
C SER A 291 -21.96 13.61 19.03
N SER A 292 -21.14 13.73 20.08
CA SER A 292 -21.63 13.98 21.45
C SER A 292 -22.43 15.29 21.53
N GLN A 293 -21.90 16.38 20.96
CA GLN A 293 -22.60 17.66 20.92
C GLN A 293 -23.91 17.59 20.12
N GLN A 294 -23.93 16.81 19.04
CA GLN A 294 -25.13 16.55 18.25
C GLN A 294 -26.18 15.78 19.05
N SER A 295 -25.77 14.79 19.87
CA SER A 295 -26.66 14.08 20.81
C SER A 295 -27.32 15.03 21.80
N ASP A 296 -26.53 15.89 22.44
CA ASP A 296 -27.04 16.85 23.44
C ASP A 296 -28.01 17.85 22.81
N SER A 297 -27.71 18.28 21.59
CA SER A 297 -28.57 19.18 20.81
C SER A 297 -29.87 18.48 20.43
N ALA A 298 -29.83 17.22 19.99
CA ALA A 298 -31.00 16.43 19.67
C ALA A 298 -31.91 16.25 20.90
N SER A 299 -31.34 15.92 22.06
CA SER A 299 -32.08 15.82 23.32
C SER A 299 -32.76 17.14 23.72
N SER A 300 -32.05 18.25 23.56
CA SER A 300 -32.59 19.59 23.83
C SER A 300 -33.75 19.94 22.89
N ILE A 301 -33.61 19.62 21.60
CA ILE A 301 -34.68 19.84 20.61
C ILE A 301 -35.89 18.94 20.92
N ALA A 302 -35.68 17.68 21.31
CA ALA A 302 -36.75 16.79 21.71
C ALA A 302 -37.58 17.38 22.86
N ALA A 303 -36.92 17.90 23.90
CA ALA A 303 -37.60 18.56 25.01
C ALA A 303 -38.39 19.81 24.55
N SER A 304 -37.83 20.63 23.66
CA SER A 304 -38.56 21.77 23.09
C SER A 304 -39.76 21.37 22.25
N VAL A 305 -39.68 20.23 21.54
CA VAL A 305 -40.79 19.69 20.75
C VAL A 305 -41.91 19.15 21.64
N GLU A 306 -41.58 18.53 22.77
CA GLU A 306 -42.56 18.14 23.79
C GLU A 306 -43.29 19.36 24.35
N GLU A 307 -42.53 20.40 24.74
CA GLU A 307 -43.11 21.66 25.25
C GLU A 307 -43.99 22.35 24.19
N MET A 308 -43.53 22.37 22.93
CA MET A 308 -44.32 22.89 21.81
C MET A 308 -45.63 22.11 21.61
N THR A 309 -45.58 20.78 21.74
CA THR A 309 -46.78 19.93 21.62
C THR A 309 -47.78 20.21 22.74
N VAL A 310 -47.32 20.41 23.97
CA VAL A 310 -48.17 20.85 25.10
C VAL A 310 -48.77 22.22 24.82
N SER A 311 -47.97 23.18 24.33
CA SER A 311 -48.43 24.53 23.99
C SER A 311 -49.49 24.53 22.89
N ILE A 312 -49.30 23.75 21.82
CA ILE A 312 -50.30 23.58 20.74
C ILE A 312 -51.64 23.10 21.31
N ASN A 313 -51.62 22.10 22.19
CA ASN A 313 -52.84 21.59 22.83
C ASN A 313 -53.52 22.66 23.71
N LEU A 314 -52.74 23.43 24.48
CA LEU A 314 -53.27 24.51 25.32
C LEU A 314 -53.93 25.62 24.49
N VAL A 315 -53.29 26.03 23.38
CA VAL A 315 -53.85 27.05 22.47
C VAL A 315 -55.08 26.51 21.75
N ASN A 316 -55.11 25.22 21.40
CA ASN A 316 -56.28 24.58 20.80
C ASN A 316 -57.49 24.58 21.75
N ASP A 317 -57.29 24.27 23.03
CA ASP A 317 -58.38 24.33 24.02
C ASP A 317 -58.84 25.76 24.29
N SER A 318 -57.90 26.72 24.26
CA SER A 318 -58.21 28.15 24.33
C SER A 318 -59.03 28.62 23.12
N ALA A 319 -58.69 28.16 21.92
CA ALA A 319 -59.42 28.44 20.69
C ALA A 319 -60.85 27.87 20.75
N LYS A 320 -61.03 26.61 21.19
CA LYS A 320 -62.37 26.04 21.39
C LYS A 320 -63.22 26.83 22.39
N THR A 321 -62.61 27.30 23.47
CA THR A 321 -63.29 28.14 24.47
C THR A 321 -63.70 29.49 23.87
N ALA A 322 -62.81 30.13 23.11
CA ALA A 322 -63.09 31.38 22.41
C ALA A 322 -64.20 31.21 21.35
N HIS A 323 -64.21 30.09 20.62
CA HIS A 323 -65.28 29.74 19.69
C HIS A 323 -66.64 29.67 20.42
N ALA A 324 -66.72 28.92 21.53
CA ALA A 324 -67.95 28.78 22.30
C ALA A 324 -68.48 30.13 22.81
N LEU A 325 -67.61 30.97 23.36
CA LEU A 325 -67.97 32.31 23.85
C LEU A 325 -68.42 33.24 22.71
N ALA A 326 -67.77 33.18 21.55
CA ALA A 326 -68.15 33.97 20.40
C ALA A 326 -69.52 33.53 19.84
N ASP A 327 -69.79 32.23 19.77
CA ASP A 327 -71.10 31.72 19.32
C ASP A 327 -72.21 32.08 20.32
N GLU A 328 -71.95 31.99 21.62
CA GLU A 328 -72.88 32.45 22.66
C GLU A 328 -73.17 33.96 22.53
N ALA A 329 -72.14 34.79 22.37
CA ALA A 329 -72.29 36.23 22.18
C ALA A 329 -73.09 36.56 20.91
N ARG A 330 -72.89 35.80 19.83
CA ARG A 330 -73.66 35.91 18.58
C ARG A 330 -75.13 35.60 18.83
N GLN A 331 -75.42 34.49 19.52
CA GLN A 331 -76.80 34.08 19.81
C GLN A 331 -77.52 35.09 20.72
N LEU A 332 -76.86 35.56 21.78
CA LEU A 332 -77.39 36.59 22.68
C LEU A 332 -77.67 37.90 21.95
N SER A 333 -76.85 38.25 20.95
CA SER A 333 -77.05 39.46 20.14
C SER A 333 -78.25 39.32 19.20
N ILE A 334 -78.45 38.14 18.60
CA ILE A 334 -79.63 37.83 17.78
C ILE A 334 -80.91 37.91 18.63
N ASP A 335 -80.90 37.29 19.80
CA ASP A 335 -82.04 37.32 20.72
C ASP A 335 -82.30 38.75 21.25
N GLY A 336 -81.23 39.49 21.56
CA GLY A 336 -81.31 40.91 21.94
C GLY A 336 -81.90 41.79 20.84
N ALA A 337 -81.48 41.60 19.58
CA ALA A 337 -82.05 42.30 18.43
C ALA A 337 -83.55 42.02 18.27
N LYS A 338 -83.97 40.77 18.48
CA LYS A 338 -85.37 40.38 18.46
C LYS A 338 -86.19 41.09 19.55
N HIS A 339 -85.71 41.11 20.79
CA HIS A 339 -86.40 41.81 21.89
C HIS A 339 -86.49 43.33 21.67
N VAL A 340 -85.47 43.92 21.07
CA VAL A 340 -85.52 45.33 20.65
C VAL A 340 -86.61 45.54 19.60
N GLN A 341 -86.72 44.64 18.61
CA GLN A 341 -87.74 44.73 17.57
C GLN A 341 -89.16 44.58 18.13
N GLU A 342 -89.37 43.68 19.09
CA GLU A 342 -90.61 43.57 19.86
C GLU A 342 -90.93 44.87 20.62
N THR A 343 -89.93 45.46 21.29
CA THR A 343 -90.07 46.73 22.01
C THR A 343 -90.47 47.90 21.09
N VAL A 344 -89.89 47.98 19.89
CA VAL A 344 -90.28 48.97 18.89
C VAL A 344 -91.74 48.77 18.45
N GLY A 345 -92.18 47.51 18.29
CA GLY A 345 -93.58 47.18 18.00
C GLY A 345 -94.55 47.65 19.08
N GLU A 346 -94.22 47.39 20.35
CA GLU A 346 -95.01 47.84 21.50
C GLU A 346 -95.05 49.38 21.60
N MET A 347 -93.93 50.06 21.39
CA MET A 347 -93.88 51.54 21.38
C MET A 347 -94.78 52.13 20.29
N ASN A 348 -94.80 51.54 19.10
CA ASN A 348 -95.71 51.97 18.04
C ASN A 348 -97.19 51.77 18.44
N THR A 349 -97.50 50.69 19.15
CA THR A 349 -98.85 50.43 19.69
C THR A 349 -99.23 51.47 20.75
N ILE A 350 -98.30 51.84 21.64
CA ILE A 350 -98.49 52.92 22.61
C ILE A 350 -98.73 54.26 21.90
N ALA A 351 -97.94 54.58 20.87
CA ALA A 351 -98.12 55.82 20.08
C ALA A 351 -99.54 55.90 19.47
N GLN A 352 -100.03 54.80 18.89
CA GLN A 352 -101.40 54.72 18.36
C GLN A 352 -102.47 54.92 19.45
N SER A 353 -102.26 54.36 20.64
CA SER A 353 -103.19 54.52 21.77
C SER A 353 -103.22 55.96 22.29
N VAL A 354 -102.06 56.62 22.38
CA VAL A 354 -101.94 58.03 22.78
C VAL A 354 -102.63 58.93 21.76
N ASP A 355 -102.39 58.72 20.46
CA ASP A 355 -103.02 59.47 19.38
C ASP A 355 -104.56 59.27 19.35
N SER A 356 -105.03 58.04 19.58
CA SER A 356 -106.46 57.76 19.74
C SER A 356 -107.07 58.49 20.93
N SER A 357 -106.40 58.48 22.08
CA SER A 357 -106.84 59.19 23.28
C SER A 357 -106.88 60.70 23.06
N ALA A 358 -105.89 61.25 22.34
CA ALA A 358 -105.84 62.66 21.98
C ALA A 358 -107.01 63.08 21.09
N ARG A 359 -107.46 62.22 20.17
CA ARG A 359 -108.68 62.46 19.38
C ARG A 359 -109.93 62.53 20.25
N VAL A 360 -110.10 61.58 21.18
CA VAL A 360 -111.27 61.53 22.08
C VAL A 360 -111.33 62.77 22.98
N VAL A 361 -110.19 63.17 23.56
CA VAL A 361 -110.12 64.36 24.43
C VAL A 361 -110.36 65.64 23.63
N ARG A 362 -109.87 65.72 22.38
CA ARG A 362 -110.14 66.87 21.50
C ARG A 362 -111.63 66.98 21.17
N GLN A 363 -112.29 65.86 20.88
CA GLN A 363 -113.73 65.82 20.66
C GLN A 363 -114.51 66.26 21.91
N LEU A 364 -114.07 65.86 23.12
CA LEU A 364 -114.66 66.33 24.36
C LEU A 364 -114.51 67.86 24.52
N GLY A 365 -113.34 68.41 24.22
CA GLY A 365 -113.10 69.86 24.22
C GLY A 365 -114.04 70.62 23.26
N GLU A 366 -114.24 70.10 22.05
CA GLU A 366 -115.19 70.66 21.08
C GLU A 366 -116.65 70.57 21.56
N GLN A 367 -117.04 69.46 22.18
CA GLN A 367 -118.38 69.30 22.78
C GLN A 367 -118.59 70.27 23.95
N SER A 368 -117.61 70.43 24.83
CA SER A 368 -117.64 71.40 25.92
C SER A 368 -117.74 72.83 25.43
N GLN A 369 -117.08 73.18 24.32
CA GLN A 369 -117.23 74.50 23.67
C GLN A 369 -118.66 74.73 23.17
N LYS A 370 -119.31 73.72 22.58
CA LYS A 370 -120.72 73.81 22.16
C LYS A 370 -121.65 74.00 23.36
N ILE A 371 -121.41 73.27 24.45
CA ILE A 371 -122.18 73.41 25.70
C ILE A 371 -121.99 74.80 26.29
N SER A 372 -120.77 75.32 26.35
CA SER A 372 -120.47 76.68 26.81
C SER A 372 -121.29 77.73 26.05
N GLY A 373 -121.38 77.60 24.71
CA GLY A 373 -122.22 78.47 23.88
C GLY A 373 -123.72 78.39 24.22
N ILE A 374 -124.25 77.19 24.45
CA ILE A 374 -125.65 76.99 24.87
C ILE A 374 -125.90 77.62 26.25
N VAL A 375 -125.01 77.39 27.21
CA VAL A 375 -125.10 77.95 28.57
C VAL A 375 -125.06 79.48 28.55
N GLY A 376 -124.24 80.07 27.68
CA GLY A 376 -124.22 81.51 27.43
C GLY A 376 -125.58 82.04 26.96
N VAL A 377 -126.20 81.39 25.98
CA VAL A 377 -127.56 81.76 25.50
C VAL A 377 -128.61 81.60 26.61
N ILE A 378 -128.55 80.54 27.43
CA ILE A 378 -129.48 80.35 28.55
C ILE A 378 -129.33 81.47 29.57
N ARG A 379 -128.09 81.89 29.85
CA ARG A 379 -127.83 83.04 30.74
C ARG A 379 -128.40 84.33 30.16
N GLU A 380 -128.18 84.60 28.88
CA GLU A 380 -128.77 85.77 28.21
C GLU A 380 -130.31 85.75 28.31
N ILE A 381 -130.95 84.59 28.12
CA ILE A 381 -132.39 84.43 28.30
C ILE A 381 -132.80 84.68 29.76
N ALA A 382 -132.04 84.18 30.74
CA ALA A 382 -132.31 84.40 32.15
C ALA A 382 -132.19 85.89 32.52
N ASP A 383 -131.16 86.59 32.05
CA ASP A 383 -130.96 88.04 32.26
C ASP A 383 -132.07 88.85 31.59
N GLN A 384 -132.46 88.50 30.35
CA GLN A 384 -133.61 89.11 29.67
C GLN A 384 -134.92 88.86 30.42
N THR A 385 -135.13 87.64 30.93
CA THR A 385 -136.31 87.26 31.71
C THR A 385 -136.36 88.03 33.04
N ASN A 386 -135.21 88.21 33.69
CA ASN A 386 -135.07 89.01 34.91
C ASN A 386 -135.43 90.49 34.65
N LEU A 387 -134.96 91.06 33.54
CA LEU A 387 -135.30 92.43 33.13
C LEU A 387 -136.79 92.58 32.77
N LEU A 388 -137.37 91.62 32.05
CA LEU A 388 -138.80 91.59 31.73
C LEU A 388 -139.65 91.47 33.00
N ALA A 389 -139.24 90.61 33.94
CA ALA A 389 -139.90 90.43 35.22
C ALA A 389 -139.81 91.68 36.10
N LEU A 390 -138.66 92.37 36.10
CA LEU A 390 -138.49 93.65 36.79
C LEU A 390 -139.41 94.73 36.20
N ASN A 391 -139.47 94.86 34.88
CA ASN A 391 -140.38 95.80 34.21
C ASN A 391 -141.84 95.47 34.53
N ALA A 392 -142.22 94.20 34.55
CA ALA A 392 -143.57 93.75 34.93
C ALA A 392 -143.88 94.06 36.41
N ALA A 393 -142.93 93.86 37.32
CA ALA A 393 -143.09 94.18 38.74
C ALA A 393 -143.25 95.70 38.97
N ILE A 394 -142.49 96.52 38.24
CA ILE A 394 -142.62 98.00 38.25
C ILE A 394 -144.01 98.42 37.79
N GLU A 395 -144.48 97.89 36.65
CA GLU A 395 -145.80 98.27 36.11
C GLU A 395 -146.96 97.74 36.99
N ALA A 396 -146.79 96.57 37.61
CA ALA A 396 -147.74 96.03 38.59
C ALA A 396 -147.81 96.90 39.86
N ALA A 397 -146.68 97.42 40.35
CA ALA A 397 -146.65 98.39 41.45
C ALA A 397 -147.32 99.73 41.06
N ARG A 398 -147.19 100.13 39.79
CA ARG A 398 -147.80 101.35 39.23
C ARG A 398 -149.33 101.26 39.13
N ALA A 399 -149.87 100.06 38.94
CA ALA A 399 -151.32 99.79 38.89
C ALA A 399 -152.02 99.72 40.27
N GLY A 400 -151.28 99.87 41.38
CA GLY A 400 -151.84 99.90 42.74
C GLY A 400 -152.52 98.58 43.15
N GLU A 401 -153.67 98.66 43.83
CA GLU A 401 -154.38 97.46 44.36
C GLU A 401 -154.83 96.46 43.26
N GLN A 402 -155.03 96.92 42.02
CA GLN A 402 -155.41 96.03 40.89
C GLN A 402 -154.24 95.21 40.35
N GLY A 403 -152.99 95.65 40.57
CA GLY A 403 -151.77 94.98 40.08
C GLY A 403 -151.17 93.95 41.05
N ARG A 404 -151.75 93.80 42.23
CA ARG A 404 -151.13 93.07 43.36
C ARG A 404 -150.90 91.57 43.08
N GLY A 405 -151.81 90.92 42.35
CA GLY A 405 -151.63 89.52 41.91
C GLY A 405 -150.54 89.36 40.84
N PHE A 406 -150.44 90.33 39.92
CA PHE A 406 -149.39 90.36 38.90
C PHE A 406 -148.00 90.65 39.49
N ALA A 407 -147.92 91.50 40.52
CA ALA A 407 -146.67 91.79 41.22
C ALA A 407 -146.05 90.53 41.85
N VAL A 408 -146.86 89.67 42.47
CA VAL A 408 -146.39 88.40 43.07
C VAL A 408 -145.84 87.45 42.00
N VAL A 409 -146.53 87.32 40.85
CA VAL A 409 -146.07 86.47 39.75
C VAL A 409 -144.78 87.04 39.14
N ALA A 410 -144.69 88.36 38.95
CA ALA A 410 -143.50 89.02 38.42
C ALA A 410 -142.28 88.82 39.34
N ASP A 411 -142.45 88.94 40.67
CA ASP A 411 -141.36 88.67 41.62
C ASP A 411 -140.95 87.19 41.66
N GLU A 412 -141.88 86.25 41.48
CA GLU A 412 -141.56 84.82 41.41
C GLU A 412 -140.80 84.47 40.12
N VAL A 413 -141.19 85.06 38.98
CA VAL A 413 -140.45 84.95 37.71
C VAL A 413 -139.06 85.58 37.83
N ARG A 414 -138.94 86.73 38.53
CA ARG A 414 -137.66 87.40 38.81
C ARG A 414 -136.71 86.50 39.61
N LYS A 415 -137.20 85.90 40.71
CA LYS A 415 -136.42 84.95 41.52
C LYS A 415 -136.02 83.70 40.73
N LEU A 416 -136.90 83.18 39.87
CA LEU A 416 -136.60 82.04 39.02
C LEU A 416 -135.54 82.38 37.97
N ALA A 417 -135.60 83.58 37.40
CA ALA A 417 -134.60 84.10 36.47
C ALA A 417 -133.24 84.31 37.15
N GLU A 418 -133.20 84.91 38.34
CA GLU A 418 -131.99 85.04 39.16
C GLU A 418 -131.38 83.66 39.48
N LYS A 419 -132.19 82.69 39.92
CA LYS A 419 -131.75 81.32 40.19
C LYS A 419 -131.22 80.63 38.93
N THR A 420 -131.87 80.83 37.78
CA THR A 420 -131.42 80.29 36.49
C THR A 420 -130.07 80.89 36.11
N ALA A 421 -129.89 82.21 36.27
CA ALA A 421 -128.62 82.89 36.01
C ALA A 421 -127.49 82.34 36.90
N THR A 422 -127.74 82.15 38.21
CA THR A 422 -126.77 81.53 39.13
C THR A 422 -126.41 80.10 38.70
N SER A 423 -127.39 79.24 38.41
CA SER A 423 -127.10 77.88 37.96
C SER A 423 -126.38 77.84 36.61
N THR A 424 -126.68 78.77 35.69
CA THR A 424 -125.90 78.87 34.43
C THR A 424 -124.47 79.33 34.66
N GLN A 425 -124.20 80.17 35.65
CA GLN A 425 -122.83 80.54 36.04
C GLN A 425 -122.08 79.33 36.59
N GLU A 426 -122.69 78.56 37.50
CA GLU A 426 -122.08 77.34 38.05
C GLU A 426 -121.78 76.31 36.93
N ILE A 427 -122.69 76.13 35.96
CA ILE A 427 -122.46 75.27 34.80
C ILE A 427 -121.33 75.84 33.92
N ALA A 428 -121.29 77.15 33.69
CA ALA A 428 -120.24 77.79 32.91
C ALA A 428 -118.85 77.57 33.56
N ASP A 429 -118.75 77.67 34.88
CA ASP A 429 -117.53 77.43 35.63
C ASP A 429 -117.08 75.96 35.50
N MET A 430 -118.00 74.99 35.66
CA MET A 430 -117.73 73.56 35.45
C MET A 430 -117.25 73.25 34.02
N ILE A 431 -117.88 73.88 33.01
CA ILE A 431 -117.46 73.73 31.62
C ILE A 431 -116.08 74.36 31.39
N GLY A 432 -115.79 75.50 32.03
CA GLY A 432 -114.46 76.12 32.02
C GLY A 432 -113.38 75.19 32.58
N GLU A 433 -113.65 74.50 33.69
CA GLU A 433 -112.75 73.49 34.24
C GLU A 433 -112.55 72.31 33.29
N ILE A 434 -113.61 71.81 32.65
CA ILE A 434 -113.50 70.72 31.65
C ILE A 434 -112.68 71.18 30.44
N GLN A 435 -112.87 72.39 29.94
CA GLN A 435 -112.09 72.96 28.84
C GLN A 435 -110.61 73.11 29.21
N HIS A 436 -110.33 73.59 30.42
CA HIS A 436 -108.96 73.69 30.92
C HIS A 436 -108.31 72.31 31.08
N GLY A 437 -109.03 71.35 31.65
CA GLY A 437 -108.59 69.96 31.82
C GLY A 437 -108.31 69.27 30.49
N THR A 438 -109.20 69.43 29.49
CA THR A 438 -109.02 68.85 28.15
C THR A 438 -107.82 69.46 27.41
N GLN A 439 -107.61 70.79 27.47
CA GLN A 439 -106.40 71.41 26.91
C GLN A 439 -105.12 70.89 27.56
N THR A 440 -105.14 70.72 28.89
CA THR A 440 -103.99 70.19 29.64
C THR A 440 -103.71 68.74 29.25
N ALA A 441 -104.75 67.91 29.15
CA ALA A 441 -104.63 66.52 28.71
C ALA A 441 -104.08 66.41 27.28
N ILE A 442 -104.50 67.27 26.33
CA ILE A 442 -103.94 67.30 24.96
C ILE A 442 -102.45 67.63 24.98
N LYS A 443 -102.03 68.63 25.77
CA LYS A 443 -100.59 68.98 25.91
C LYS A 443 -99.78 67.82 26.46
N GLN A 444 -100.29 67.14 27.49
CA GLN A 444 -99.63 65.95 28.08
C GLN A 444 -99.57 64.78 27.09
N MET A 445 -100.62 64.55 26.31
CA MET A 445 -100.63 63.52 25.26
C MET A 445 -99.62 63.83 24.14
N ALA A 446 -99.51 65.09 23.72
CA ALA A 446 -98.50 65.50 22.74
C ALA A 446 -97.06 65.28 23.25
N ALA A 447 -96.80 65.63 24.52
CA ALA A 447 -95.53 65.33 25.17
C ALA A 447 -95.27 63.82 25.26
N GLY A 448 -96.29 63.03 25.62
CA GLY A 448 -96.21 61.57 25.65
C GLY A 448 -95.89 60.97 24.28
N SER A 449 -96.50 61.48 23.21
CA SER A 449 -96.20 61.07 21.83
C SER A 449 -94.74 61.33 21.46
N ALA A 450 -94.21 62.51 21.77
CA ALA A 450 -92.81 62.85 21.50
C ALA A 450 -91.83 61.96 22.30
N GLN A 451 -92.21 61.58 23.52
CA GLN A 451 -91.41 60.68 24.35
C GLN A 451 -91.41 59.24 23.80
N VAL A 452 -92.53 58.77 23.25
CA VAL A 452 -92.59 57.48 22.56
C VAL A 452 -91.74 57.48 21.29
N GLU A 453 -91.79 58.55 20.49
CA GLU A 453 -90.94 58.69 19.29
C GLU A 453 -89.44 58.66 19.63
N THR A 454 -89.07 59.33 20.72
CA THR A 454 -87.70 59.25 21.28
C THR A 454 -87.37 57.81 21.69
N GLY A 455 -88.29 57.11 22.35
CA GLY A 455 -88.14 55.71 22.75
C GLY A 455 -87.91 54.77 21.56
N VAL A 456 -88.66 54.95 20.47
CA VAL A 456 -88.48 54.19 19.22
C VAL A 456 -87.09 54.44 18.63
N THR A 457 -86.63 55.69 18.62
CA THR A 457 -85.31 56.06 18.09
C THR A 457 -84.18 55.40 18.90
N VAL A 458 -84.25 55.46 20.24
CA VAL A 458 -83.26 54.83 21.13
C VAL A 458 -83.27 53.31 20.96
N ALA A 459 -84.44 52.69 20.93
CA ALA A 459 -84.56 51.24 20.70
C ALA A 459 -83.97 50.85 19.34
N GLY A 460 -84.25 51.58 18.26
CA GLY A 460 -83.66 51.33 16.94
C GLY A 460 -82.12 51.42 16.94
N ALA A 461 -81.55 52.39 17.66
CA ALA A 461 -80.10 52.50 17.82
C ALA A 461 -79.53 51.29 18.60
N THR A 462 -80.22 50.82 19.64
CA THR A 462 -79.84 49.60 20.36
C THR A 462 -79.88 48.37 19.45
N GLY A 463 -80.88 48.24 18.58
CA GLY A 463 -80.96 47.14 17.61
C GLY A 463 -79.79 47.14 16.62
N THR A 464 -79.38 48.32 16.16
CA THR A 464 -78.19 48.47 15.30
C THR A 464 -76.91 48.05 16.04
N ALA A 465 -76.80 48.37 17.33
CA ALA A 465 -75.68 47.93 18.16
C ALA A 465 -75.67 46.40 18.32
N MET A 466 -76.82 45.76 18.55
CA MET A 466 -76.93 44.30 18.61
C MET A 466 -76.46 43.62 17.31
N SER A 467 -76.90 44.13 16.15
CA SER A 467 -76.43 43.61 14.85
C SER A 467 -74.92 43.80 14.65
N SER A 468 -74.35 44.89 15.18
CA SER A 468 -72.89 45.09 15.14
C SER A 468 -72.14 44.08 16.02
N ILE A 469 -72.68 43.71 17.18
CA ILE A 469 -72.10 42.68 18.05
C ILE A 469 -72.20 41.30 17.38
N GLU A 470 -73.34 40.97 16.77
CA GLU A 470 -73.52 39.72 15.99
C GLU A 470 -72.44 39.60 14.89
N ALA A 471 -72.26 40.66 14.08
CA ALA A 471 -71.25 40.69 13.03
C ALA A 471 -69.82 40.61 13.58
N GLY A 472 -69.55 41.24 14.74
CA GLY A 472 -68.27 41.16 15.44
C GLY A 472 -67.98 39.74 15.92
N ALA A 473 -68.94 39.09 16.57
CA ALA A 473 -68.84 37.70 17.01
C ALA A 473 -68.62 36.74 15.84
N GLY A 474 -69.30 36.96 14.70
CA GLY A 474 -69.07 36.20 13.47
C GLY A 474 -67.63 36.30 12.95
N LYS A 475 -67.00 37.48 13.02
CA LYS A 475 -65.58 37.63 12.64
C LYS A 475 -64.65 36.89 13.59
N VAL A 476 -64.96 36.87 14.89
CA VAL A 476 -64.18 36.12 15.88
C VAL A 476 -64.26 34.62 15.60
N LEU A 477 -65.45 34.09 15.27
CA LEU A 477 -65.61 32.68 14.89
C LEU A 477 -64.72 32.29 13.71
N VAL A 478 -64.72 33.10 12.64
CA VAL A 478 -63.86 32.86 11.47
C VAL A 478 -62.37 32.85 11.85
N ALA A 479 -61.93 33.83 12.65
CA ALA A 479 -60.53 33.89 13.09
C ALA A 479 -60.13 32.68 13.95
N VAL A 480 -61.04 32.17 14.78
CA VAL A 480 -60.79 30.99 15.61
C VAL A 480 -60.72 29.70 14.79
N ASP A 481 -61.51 29.58 13.72
CA ASP A 481 -61.39 28.47 12.76
C ASP A 481 -60.05 28.49 12.02
N GLU A 482 -59.58 29.66 11.62
CA GLU A 482 -58.24 29.83 11.02
C GLU A 482 -57.13 29.42 12.00
N ILE A 483 -57.23 29.84 13.27
CA ILE A 483 -56.30 29.42 14.33
C ILE A 483 -56.32 27.89 14.50
N SER A 484 -57.51 27.28 14.53
CA SER A 484 -57.64 25.83 14.69
C SER A 484 -56.99 25.06 13.53
N THR A 485 -57.14 25.57 12.30
CA THR A 485 -56.47 25.01 11.12
C THR A 485 -54.95 25.14 11.22
N ALA A 486 -54.44 26.31 11.60
CA ALA A 486 -53.01 26.54 11.77
C ALA A 486 -52.40 25.66 12.88
N LEU A 487 -53.12 25.43 13.98
CA LEU A 487 -52.69 24.53 15.05
C LEU A 487 -52.61 23.08 14.59
N GLN A 488 -53.53 22.63 13.74
CA GLN A 488 -53.48 21.29 13.16
C GLN A 488 -52.24 21.12 12.27
N GLU A 489 -51.89 22.13 11.46
CA GLU A 489 -50.67 22.14 10.67
C GLU A 489 -49.41 22.15 11.55
N GLN A 490 -49.39 22.97 12.60
CA GLN A 490 -48.30 23.00 13.58
C GLN A 490 -48.12 21.65 14.29
N ALA A 491 -49.20 20.94 14.62
CA ALA A 491 -49.13 19.62 15.23
C ALA A 491 -48.45 18.60 14.28
N VAL A 492 -48.78 18.64 12.99
CA VAL A 492 -48.14 17.79 11.97
C VAL A 492 -46.65 18.14 11.83
N ALA A 493 -46.32 19.44 11.75
CA ALA A 493 -44.93 19.89 11.68
C ALA A 493 -44.12 19.48 12.94
N SER A 494 -44.71 19.60 14.14
CA SER A 494 -44.11 19.18 15.40
C SER A 494 -43.74 17.69 15.39
N ASN A 495 -44.66 16.84 14.89
CA ASN A 495 -44.42 15.40 14.77
C ASN A 495 -43.29 15.09 13.77
N GLN A 496 -43.24 15.79 12.64
CA GLN A 496 -42.14 15.65 11.67
C GLN A 496 -40.79 16.05 12.26
N ILE A 497 -40.76 17.13 13.05
CA ILE A 497 -39.54 17.55 13.76
C ILE A 497 -39.12 16.47 14.76
N SER A 498 -40.06 15.92 15.54
CA SER A 498 -39.79 14.82 16.48
C SER A 498 -39.14 13.60 15.80
N GLN A 499 -39.70 13.15 14.66
CA GLN A 499 -39.10 12.06 13.87
C GLN A 499 -37.71 12.43 13.32
N GLY A 500 -37.51 13.68 12.93
CA GLY A 500 -36.20 14.19 12.51
C GLY A 500 -35.16 14.12 13.62
N VAL A 501 -35.56 14.45 14.85
CA VAL A 501 -34.71 14.39 16.05
C VAL A 501 -34.34 12.95 16.39
N GLU A 502 -35.29 12.01 16.35
CA GLU A 502 -35.01 10.58 16.53
C GLU A 502 -33.98 10.06 15.51
N LYS A 503 -34.12 10.47 14.25
CA LYS A 503 -33.16 10.11 13.20
C LYS A 503 -31.77 10.69 13.45
N ILE A 504 -31.68 11.92 13.96
CA ILE A 504 -30.41 12.53 14.35
C ILE A 504 -29.76 11.74 15.50
N ALA A 505 -30.54 11.34 16.50
CA ALA A 505 -30.05 10.52 17.61
C ALA A 505 -29.50 9.17 17.10
N GLN A 506 -30.23 8.49 16.21
CA GLN A 506 -29.75 7.25 15.59
C GLN A 506 -28.44 7.46 14.80
N MET A 507 -28.37 8.50 13.97
CA MET A 507 -27.15 8.82 13.22
C MET A 507 -25.96 9.10 14.15
N THR A 508 -26.22 9.63 15.33
CA THR A 508 -25.19 9.94 16.34
C THR A 508 -24.63 8.65 16.97
N GLU A 509 -25.48 7.66 17.22
CA GLU A 509 -25.05 6.31 17.65
C GLU A 509 -24.22 5.61 16.55
N GLU A 510 -24.67 5.68 15.30
CA GLU A 510 -23.96 5.13 14.14
C GLU A 510 -22.58 5.78 13.95
N ASN A 511 -22.52 7.12 14.05
CA ASN A 511 -21.25 7.85 14.00
C ASN A 511 -20.31 7.46 15.15
N SER A 512 -20.83 7.30 16.36
CA SER A 512 -20.03 6.88 17.51
C SER A 512 -19.42 5.49 17.30
N ALA A 513 -20.18 4.55 16.73
CA ALA A 513 -19.68 3.23 16.36
C ALA A 513 -18.61 3.32 15.26
N ALA A 514 -18.84 4.12 14.22
CA ALA A 514 -17.88 4.33 13.14
C ALA A 514 -16.56 4.96 13.62
N VAL A 515 -16.65 5.96 14.50
CA VAL A 515 -15.49 6.61 15.12
C VAL A 515 -14.65 5.62 15.92
N ASN A 516 -15.28 4.75 16.72
CA ASN A 516 -14.56 3.72 17.46
C ASN A 516 -13.79 2.77 16.52
N ALA A 517 -14.40 2.35 15.41
CA ALA A 517 -13.75 1.51 14.42
C ALA A 517 -12.56 2.21 13.74
N VAL A 518 -12.72 3.49 13.36
CA VAL A 518 -11.65 4.29 12.76
C VAL A 518 -10.50 4.53 13.75
N SER A 519 -10.81 4.83 15.01
CA SER A 519 -9.81 5.02 16.06
C SER A 519 -8.99 3.75 16.31
N GLN A 520 -9.66 2.58 16.35
CA GLN A 520 -8.98 1.29 16.45
C GLN A 520 -8.07 1.04 15.23
N ALA A 521 -8.57 1.23 14.02
CA ALA A 521 -7.79 1.04 12.79
C ALA A 521 -6.58 1.99 12.73
N ALA A 522 -6.74 3.24 13.15
CA ALA A 522 -5.64 4.20 13.27
C ALA A 522 -4.58 3.71 14.26
N GLY A 523 -4.99 3.17 15.41
CA GLY A 523 -4.09 2.55 16.38
C GLY A 523 -3.31 1.36 15.82
N GLU A 524 -3.97 0.49 15.05
CA GLU A 524 -3.34 -0.67 14.39
C GLU A 524 -2.34 -0.22 13.31
N LEU A 525 -2.68 0.78 12.49
CA LEU A 525 -1.77 1.35 11.50
C LEU A 525 -0.55 2.03 12.14
N GLN A 526 -0.74 2.72 13.27
CA GLN A 526 0.36 3.29 14.05
C GLN A 526 1.33 2.22 14.55
N GLN A 527 0.80 1.09 15.05
CA GLN A 527 1.62 -0.05 15.45
C GLN A 527 2.38 -0.66 14.27
N LEU A 528 1.73 -0.81 13.11
CA LEU A 528 2.35 -1.34 11.90
C LEU A 528 3.48 -0.42 11.40
N ALA A 529 3.25 0.89 11.38
CA ALA A 529 4.25 1.90 11.04
C ALA A 529 5.46 1.83 11.98
N SER A 530 5.22 1.71 13.30
CA SER A 530 6.28 1.53 14.29
C SER A 530 7.07 0.24 14.07
N SER A 531 6.39 -0.88 13.78
CA SER A 531 7.02 -2.17 13.49
C SER A 531 7.87 -2.12 12.22
N LEU A 532 7.36 -1.51 11.14
CA LEU A 532 8.13 -1.28 9.91
C LEU A 532 9.39 -0.44 10.18
N LYS A 533 9.24 0.67 10.90
CA LYS A 533 10.37 1.53 11.29
C LYS A 533 11.41 0.76 12.11
N ALA A 534 10.98 -0.08 13.05
CA ALA A 534 11.89 -0.90 13.85
C ALA A 534 12.60 -1.97 13.02
N ASN A 535 11.91 -2.64 12.11
CA ASN A 535 12.49 -3.65 11.22
C ASN A 535 13.52 -3.06 10.26
N VAL A 536 13.22 -1.89 9.70
CA VAL A 536 14.09 -1.15 8.78
C VAL A 536 15.25 -0.49 9.54
N GLY A 537 15.03 -0.05 10.78
CA GLY A 537 16.07 0.51 11.65
C GLY A 537 17.17 -0.47 12.06
N ARG A 538 17.03 -1.77 11.76
CA ARG A 538 18.13 -2.74 11.85
C ARG A 538 19.19 -2.52 10.78
N PHE A 539 18.81 -1.91 9.65
CA PHE A 539 19.73 -1.55 8.58
C PHE A 539 20.34 -0.19 8.86
N ARG A 540 21.66 -0.10 8.77
CA ARG A 540 22.41 1.14 8.91
C ARG A 540 22.60 1.72 7.51
N LEU A 541 21.93 2.83 7.24
CA LEU A 541 22.03 3.57 5.98
C LEU A 541 23.26 4.47 5.95
#